data_AF-A0A3B8RHH4-F1
#
_entry.id   AF-A0A3B8RHH4-F1
#
_cell.length_a   1.000
_cell.length_b   1.000
_cell.length_c   1.000
_cell.angle_alpha   90.00
_cell.angle_beta   90.00
_cell.angle_gamma   90.00
#
_symmetry.space_group_name_H-M   'P 1'
#
loop_
_entity.id
_entity.type
_entity.pdbx_description
1 polymer ?
#
loop_
_entity_poly.entity_id
_entity_poly.type
_entity_poly.pdbx_seq_one_letter_code
_entity_poly.pdbx_strand_id
1 'polypeptide(L)'
;PTPALAWPGLNGALGAKLWVKHENHLPTGAFKVRGGLVYVDRLLKTQSVTGLCAATRGNHGQSIAFAAARQGLKAVIVVPKGNNPDKN
;
A
#
# COMPACT_ATOMS: atom_id res chain seq x y z
N PRO A 1 -4.69 3.24 13.16
CA PRO A 1 -3.95 1.95 13.26
C PRO A 1 -4.89 0.81 12.86
N THR A 2 -4.40 -0.25 12.22
CA THR A 2 -5.21 -1.41 11.78
C THR A 2 -5.45 -2.39 12.92
N PRO A 3 -6.58 -3.11 12.95
CA PRO A 3 -6.88 -4.03 14.05
C PRO A 3 -6.05 -5.32 13.95
N ALA A 4 -5.79 -5.92 15.11
CA ALA A 4 -5.29 -7.29 15.24
C ALA A 4 -6.38 -8.09 15.94
N LEU A 5 -7.01 -9.03 15.24
CA LEU A 5 -8.18 -9.77 15.74
C LEU A 5 -7.88 -11.25 15.80
N ALA A 6 -8.32 -11.91 16.86
CA ALA A 6 -8.33 -13.37 16.89
C ALA A 6 -9.33 -13.88 15.85
N TRP A 7 -8.98 -14.93 15.12
CA TRP A 7 -9.81 -15.44 14.03
C TRP A 7 -10.29 -16.87 14.31
N PRO A 8 -11.51 -17.07 14.84
CA PRO A 8 -11.96 -18.36 15.36
C PRO A 8 -11.87 -19.52 14.36
N GLY A 9 -12.19 -19.29 13.08
CA GLY A 9 -12.11 -20.32 12.04
C GLY A 9 -10.68 -20.82 11.81
N LEU A 10 -9.68 -19.93 11.86
CA LEU A 10 -8.27 -20.30 11.73
C LEU A 10 -7.77 -20.98 13.00
N ASN A 11 -8.23 -20.52 14.16
CA ASN A 11 -7.89 -21.17 15.43
C ASN A 11 -8.33 -22.64 15.45
N GLY A 12 -9.57 -22.91 15.02
CA GLY A 12 -10.11 -24.26 14.93
C GLY A 12 -9.35 -25.13 13.92
N ALA A 13 -9.03 -24.58 12.75
CA ALA A 13 -8.31 -25.32 11.70
C ALA A 13 -6.87 -25.67 12.07
N LEU A 14 -6.21 -24.86 12.90
CA LEU A 14 -4.78 -25.00 13.23
C LEU A 14 -4.52 -25.44 14.68
N GLY A 15 -5.56 -25.60 15.50
CA GLY A 15 -5.42 -25.99 16.91
C GLY A 15 -4.63 -24.99 17.76
N ALA A 16 -4.57 -23.72 17.34
CA ALA A 16 -3.71 -22.69 17.94
C ALA A 16 -4.45 -21.36 18.10
N LYS A 17 -3.99 -20.51 19.03
CA LYS A 17 -4.51 -19.13 19.17
C LYS A 17 -3.80 -18.22 18.17
N LEU A 18 -4.50 -17.85 17.11
CA LEU A 18 -3.99 -17.01 16.03
C LEU A 18 -4.64 -15.63 16.02
N TRP A 19 -3.86 -14.67 15.57
CA TRP A 19 -4.26 -13.28 15.39
C TRP A 19 -3.96 -12.84 13.97
N VAL A 20 -4.93 -12.18 13.33
CA VAL A 20 -4.77 -11.60 12.00
C VAL A 20 -4.57 -10.10 12.13
N LYS A 21 -3.48 -9.59 11.55
CA LYS A 21 -3.25 -8.15 11.42
C LYS A 21 -3.91 -7.65 10.13
N HIS A 22 -5.03 -6.95 10.26
CA HIS A 22 -5.88 -6.55 9.13
C HIS A 22 -5.36 -5.30 8.41
N GLU A 23 -4.21 -5.45 7.74
CA GLU A 23 -3.65 -4.39 6.88
C GLU A 23 -4.52 -4.10 5.63
N ASN A 24 -5.48 -4.97 5.34
CA ASN A 24 -6.48 -4.76 4.30
C ASN A 24 -7.49 -3.64 4.62
N HIS A 25 -7.55 -3.15 5.86
CA HIS A 25 -8.43 -2.02 6.24
C HIS A 25 -7.79 -0.64 6.00
N LEU A 26 -6.57 -0.59 5.45
CA LEU A 26 -5.93 0.66 5.08
C LEU A 26 -6.57 1.27 3.82
N PRO A 27 -6.38 2.58 3.56
CA PRO A 27 -7.03 3.28 2.45
C PRO A 27 -6.77 2.70 1.04
N THR A 28 -5.67 1.95 0.86
CA THR A 28 -5.35 1.26 -0.41
C THR A 28 -5.59 -0.25 -0.34
N GLY A 29 -6.27 -0.73 0.70
CA GLY A 29 -6.52 -2.14 0.92
C GLY A 29 -5.27 -2.96 1.24
N ALA A 30 -4.13 -2.33 1.55
CA ALA A 30 -2.87 -3.02 1.79
C ALA A 30 -1.90 -2.24 2.66
N PHE A 31 -0.99 -2.97 3.32
CA PHE A 31 0.08 -2.39 4.15
C PHE A 31 1.02 -1.45 3.39
N LYS A 32 1.14 -1.62 2.07
CA LYS A 32 2.15 -0.93 1.26
C LYS A 32 2.03 0.60 1.34
N VAL A 33 0.82 1.15 1.54
CA VAL A 33 0.60 2.60 1.70
C VAL A 33 1.48 3.23 2.77
N ARG A 34 1.82 2.49 3.83
CA ARG A 34 2.71 2.96 4.88
C ARG A 34 4.09 3.30 4.32
N GLY A 35 4.64 2.41 3.49
CA GLY A 35 5.93 2.61 2.86
C GLY A 35 5.93 3.78 1.88
N GLY A 36 4.88 3.92 1.07
CA GLY A 36 4.74 5.06 0.16
C GLY A 36 4.71 6.40 0.90
N LEU A 37 3.91 6.50 1.96
CA LEU A 37 3.83 7.72 2.77
C LEU A 37 5.17 8.09 3.40
N VAL A 38 5.87 7.12 4.00
CA VAL A 38 7.18 7.35 4.61
C VAL A 38 8.24 7.74 3.57
N TYR A 39 8.23 7.08 2.41
CA TYR A 39 9.17 7.37 1.33
C TYR A 39 8.98 8.80 0.80
N VAL A 40 7.75 9.18 0.43
CA VAL A 40 7.48 10.50 -0.16
C VAL A 40 7.73 11.63 0.84
N ASP A 41 7.36 11.45 2.11
CA ASP A 41 7.67 12.42 3.17
C ASP A 41 9.18 12.65 3.31
N ARG A 42 9.98 11.58 3.31
CA ARG A 42 11.45 11.69 3.38
C ARG A 42 12.06 12.27 2.12
N LEU A 43 11.53 11.91 0.95
CA LEU A 43 11.99 12.44 -0.33
C LEU A 43 11.85 13.96 -0.38
N LEU A 44 10.66 14.49 -0.03
CA LEU A 44 10.40 15.93 -0.06
C LEU A 44 11.20 16.75 0.96
N LYS A 45 11.69 16.11 2.03
CA LYS A 45 12.60 16.75 2.99
C LYS A 45 14.04 16.87 2.49
N THR A 46 14.41 16.10 1.48
CA THR A 46 15.80 15.98 1.01
C THR A 46 16.00 16.43 -0.43
N GLN A 47 14.94 16.41 -1.23
CA GLN A 47 14.98 16.68 -2.66
C GLN A 47 13.74 17.46 -3.10
N SER A 48 13.92 18.35 -4.07
CA SER A 48 12.82 18.96 -4.80
C SER A 48 12.45 18.08 -5.99
N VAL A 49 11.20 17.61 -6.04
CA VAL A 49 10.69 16.77 -7.11
C VAL A 49 9.35 17.30 -7.61
N THR A 50 9.09 17.16 -8.91
CA THR A 50 7.81 17.58 -9.54
C THR A 50 6.83 16.43 -9.70
N GLY A 51 7.28 15.19 -9.48
CA GLY A 51 6.46 13.99 -9.59
C GLY A 51 7.25 12.72 -9.29
N LEU A 52 6.54 11.60 -9.31
CA LEU A 52 7.06 10.25 -9.04
C LEU A 52 6.75 9.31 -10.20
N CYS A 53 7.60 8.33 -10.42
CA CYS A 53 7.34 7.21 -11.31
C CYS A 53 7.64 5.90 -10.58
N ALA A 54 6.77 4.89 -10.72
CA ALA A 54 6.99 3.56 -10.17
C ALA A 54 6.49 2.48 -11.12
N ALA A 55 7.27 1.42 -11.27
CA ALA A 55 6.87 0.22 -11.99
C ALA A 55 6.36 -0.84 -11.02
N THR A 56 5.17 -1.39 -11.24
CA THR A 56 4.57 -2.38 -10.34
C THR A 56 3.51 -3.24 -11.03
N ARG A 57 3.07 -4.30 -10.34
CA ARG A 57 1.90 -5.09 -10.72
C ARG A 57 0.69 -4.87 -9.79
N GLY A 58 0.80 -4.01 -8.77
CA GLY A 58 -0.34 -3.76 -7.87
C GLY A 58 -0.07 -2.85 -6.69
N ASN A 59 -0.35 -3.29 -5.46
CA ASN A 59 -0.48 -2.45 -4.25
C ASN A 59 0.63 -1.40 -4.00
N HIS A 60 1.83 -1.58 -4.56
CA HIS A 60 2.89 -0.57 -4.47
C HIS A 60 2.57 0.67 -5.32
N GLY A 61 2.02 0.50 -6.53
CA GLY A 61 1.57 1.60 -7.38
C GLY A 61 0.50 2.45 -6.69
N GLN A 62 -0.53 1.79 -6.16
CA GLN A 62 -1.58 2.44 -5.36
C GLN A 62 -1.00 3.17 -4.14
N SER A 63 -0.01 2.58 -3.48
CA SER A 63 0.70 3.22 -2.37
C SER A 63 1.43 4.51 -2.79
N ILE A 64 2.18 4.49 -3.89
CA ILE A 64 2.90 5.67 -4.40
C ILE A 64 1.93 6.73 -4.91
N ALA A 65 0.92 6.35 -5.67
CA ALA A 65 -0.11 7.24 -6.16
C ALA A 65 -0.86 7.93 -5.00
N PHE A 66 -1.24 7.16 -3.98
CA PHE A 66 -1.89 7.70 -2.77
C PHE A 66 -0.99 8.72 -2.03
N ALA A 67 0.30 8.42 -1.87
CA ALA A 67 1.24 9.31 -1.21
C ALA A 67 1.52 10.59 -2.03
N ALA A 68 1.69 10.46 -3.35
CA ALA A 68 1.91 11.58 -4.26
C ALA A 68 0.73 12.55 -4.26
N ALA A 69 -0.50 12.02 -4.38
CA ALA A 69 -1.71 12.83 -4.42
C ALA A 69 -1.87 13.70 -3.15
N ARG A 70 -1.52 13.16 -1.98
CA ARG A 70 -1.57 13.90 -0.70
C ARG A 70 -0.56 15.05 -0.60
N GLN A 71 0.47 15.04 -1.43
CA GLN A 71 1.50 16.08 -1.47
C GLN A 71 1.38 16.95 -2.74
N GLY A 72 0.30 16.80 -3.51
CA GLY A 72 0.11 17.55 -4.77
C GLY A 72 1.09 17.17 -5.89
N LEU A 73 1.75 16.02 -5.80
CA LEU A 73 2.69 15.54 -6.80
C LEU A 73 1.99 14.73 -7.89
N LYS A 74 2.50 14.82 -9.12
CA LYS A 74 2.12 13.89 -10.20
C LYS A 74 2.71 12.50 -9.92
N ALA A 75 1.98 11.44 -10.24
CA ALA A 75 2.49 10.06 -10.19
C ALA A 75 2.20 9.33 -11.50
N VAL A 76 3.22 8.68 -12.04
CA VAL A 76 3.11 7.76 -13.18
C VAL A 76 3.34 6.34 -12.68
N ILE A 77 2.30 5.51 -12.72
CA ILE A 77 2.38 4.10 -12.36
C ILE A 77 2.43 3.28 -13.64
N VAL A 78 3.57 2.63 -13.87
CA VAL A 78 3.77 1.77 -15.03
C VAL A 78 3.45 0.33 -14.63
N VAL A 79 2.54 -0.29 -15.38
CA VAL A 79 2.08 -1.67 -15.16
C VAL A 79 2.27 -2.51 -16.43
N PRO A 80 2.39 -3.84 -16.33
CA PRO A 80 2.46 -4.71 -17.51
C PRO A 80 1.19 -4.64 -18.37
N LYS A 81 1.33 -4.93 -19.67
CA LYS A 81 0.18 -5.20 -20.54
C LYS A 81 -0.59 -6.41 -20.00
N GLY A 82 -1.92 -6.29 -19.86
CA GLY A 82 -2.78 -7.34 -19.30
C GLY A 82 -2.73 -7.45 -17.77
N ASN A 83 -2.26 -6.40 -17.07
CA ASN A 83 -2.33 -6.35 -15.62
C ASN A 83 -3.78 -6.32 -15.12
N ASN A 84 -4.00 -6.74 -13.87
CA ASN A 84 -5.32 -6.69 -13.24
C ASN A 84 -5.84 -5.23 -13.23
N PRO A 85 -7.01 -4.94 -13.83
CA PRO A 85 -7.59 -3.60 -13.88
C PRO A 85 -7.77 -2.93 -12.51
N ASP A 86 -8.09 -3.71 -11.47
CA ASP A 86 -8.26 -3.19 -10.08
C ASP A 86 -6.94 -2.75 -9.44
N LYS A 87 -5.83 -2.98 -10.14
CA LYS A 87 -4.46 -2.74 -9.69
C LYS A 87 -3.68 -1.79 -10.60
N ASN A 88 -4.33 -1.22 -11.61
CA ASN A 88 -3.78 -0.16 -12.45
C ASN A 88 -3.87 1.22 -11.79
#